data_AF-A0A8G1UD04-F1
#
_entry.id   AF-A0A8G1UD04-F1
#
_cell.length_a   1.000
_cell.length_b   1.000
_cell.length_c   1.000
_cell.angle_alpha   90.00
_cell.angle_beta   90.00
_cell.angle_gamma   90.00
#
_symmetry.space_group_name_H-M   'P 1'
#
loop_
_entity.id
_entity.type
_entity.pdbx_description
1 polymer ?
#
loop_
_entity_poly.entity_id
_entity_poly.type
_entity_poly.pdbx_seq_one_letter_code
_entity_poly.pdbx_strand_id
1 'polypeptide(L)' 'MLCTDGVIEAKGARGGEFYPLAERAGPLVRDGWRSLADLDAAVARLYADLLAHTGGELGDDALLLLVTRPTPDAAG' A
#
# COMPACT_ATOMS: atom_id res chain seq x y z
N MET A 1 1.44 -6.81 -5.51
CA MET A 1 0.62 -5.62 -5.27
C MET A 1 0.04 -5.18 -6.60
N LEU A 2 -1.23 -4.82 -6.60
CA LEU A 2 -1.92 -4.22 -7.74
C LEU A 2 -2.53 -2.90 -7.27
N CYS A 3 -2.49 -1.88 -8.11
CA CYS A 3 -3.08 -0.58 -7.81
C CYS A 3 -3.61 0.08 -9.09
N THR A 4 -4.51 1.04 -8.93
CA THR A 4 -4.88 1.98 -10.00
C THR A 4 -3.85 3.10 -10.11
N ASP A 5 -3.94 3.88 -11.19
CA ASP A 5 -3.17 5.11 -11.40
C ASP A 5 -3.43 6.16 -10.32
N GLY A 6 -4.66 6.29 -9.82
CA GLY A 6 -5.01 7.19 -8.71
C GLY A 6 -4.18 7.02 -7.44
N VAL A 7 -3.50 5.88 -7.24
CA VAL A 7 -2.50 5.68 -6.17
C VAL A 7 -1.15 6.31 -6.50
N ILE A 8 -0.63 6.05 -7.70
CA ILE A 8 0.73 6.49 -8.09
C ILE A 8 0.74 7.95 -8.54
N GLU A 9 -0.37 8.46 -9.08
CA GLU A 9 -0.52 9.87 -9.48
C GLU A 9 -1.02 10.77 -8.33
N ALA A 10 -1.27 10.20 -7.16
CA ALA A 10 -1.63 10.94 -5.95
C ALA A 10 -0.54 11.96 -5.60
N LYS A 11 -0.91 13.23 -5.53
CA LYS A 11 0.02 14.35 -5.37
C LYS A 11 0.22 14.71 -3.91
N GLY A 12 1.49 14.95 -3.54
CA GLY A 12 1.88 15.34 -2.19
C GLY A 12 1.38 16.74 -1.83
N ALA A 13 0.94 16.93 -0.59
CA ALA A 13 0.38 18.20 -0.14
C ALA A 13 1.37 19.37 -0.14
N ARG A 14 2.68 19.08 -0.14
CA ARG A 14 3.74 20.10 0.02
C ARG A 14 4.40 20.52 -1.28
N GLY A 15 4.45 19.65 -2.28
CA GLY A 15 5.17 19.90 -3.54
C GLY A 15 4.45 19.40 -4.79
N GLY A 16 3.30 18.73 -4.64
CA GLY A 16 2.56 18.13 -5.76
C GLY A 16 3.25 16.91 -6.36
N GLU A 17 4.26 16.36 -5.69
CA GLU A 17 5.01 15.21 -6.13
C GLU A 17 4.16 13.94 -6.06
N PHE A 18 4.30 13.07 -7.05
CA PHE A 18 3.61 11.79 -7.08
C PHE A 18 4.02 10.86 -5.93
N TYR A 19 3.09 10.03 -5.48
CA TYR A 19 3.30 9.11 -4.38
C TYR A 19 4.38 8.06 -4.74
N PRO A 20 5.48 7.96 -3.99
CA PRO A 20 6.60 7.08 -4.32
C PRO A 20 6.33 5.63 -3.88
N LEU A 21 5.32 5.00 -4.49
CA LEU A 21 4.82 3.67 -4.09
C LEU A 21 5.93 2.61 -4.06
N ALA A 22 6.82 2.60 -5.05
CA ALA A 22 7.90 1.61 -5.16
C ALA A 22 8.87 1.66 -3.96
N GLU A 23 9.11 2.86 -3.41
CA GLU A 23 10.02 3.06 -2.27
C GLU A 23 9.32 2.74 -0.94
N ARG A 24 8.04 3.11 -0.81
CA ARG A 24 7.30 2.98 0.45
C ARG A 24 6.66 1.61 0.66
N ALA A 25 6.27 0.92 -0.42
CA ALA A 25 5.59 -0.37 -0.34
C ALA A 25 6.37 -1.42 0.44
N GLY A 26 7.65 -1.61 0.10
CA GLY A 26 8.49 -2.65 0.70
C GLY A 26 8.53 -2.60 2.23
N PRO A 27 8.96 -1.48 2.84
CA PRO A 27 8.98 -1.33 4.30
C PRO A 27 7.60 -1.51 4.96
N LEU A 28 6.53 -0.98 4.37
CA LEU A 28 5.20 -0.98 4.97
C LEU A 28 4.53 -2.37 4.96
N VAL A 29 4.86 -3.23 4.00
CA VAL A 29 4.27 -4.58 3.88
C VAL A 29 5.19 -5.71 4.36
N ARG A 30 6.45 -5.41 4.70
CA ARG A 30 7.50 -6.40 4.99
C ARG A 30 7.08 -7.48 5.99
N ASP A 31 6.38 -7.09 7.04
CA ASP A 31 5.95 -7.99 8.12
C ASP A 31 4.49 -8.44 7.99
N GLY A 32 3.79 -7.95 6.98
CA GLY A 32 2.35 -8.01 6.83
C GLY A 32 1.81 -9.09 5.90
N TRP A 33 2.46 -10.26 5.80
CA TRP A 33 2.11 -11.29 4.81
C TRP A 33 1.89 -12.69 5.39
N ARG A 34 2.00 -12.85 6.72
CA ARG A 34 1.95 -14.17 7.39
C ARG A 34 0.52 -14.69 7.59
N SER A 35 -0.47 -13.82 7.55
CA SER A 35 -1.89 -14.15 7.64
C SER A 35 -2.74 -13.15 6.86
N LEU A 36 -4.03 -13.44 6.67
CA LEU A 36 -4.96 -12.48 6.09
C LEU A 36 -5.10 -11.21 6.95
N ALA A 37 -5.11 -11.35 8.28
CA ALA A 37 -5.15 -10.20 9.19
C ALA A 37 -3.90 -9.32 9.06
N ASP A 38 -2.72 -9.92 8.85
CA ASP A 38 -1.49 -9.18 8.63
C ASP A 38 -1.50 -8.40 7.31
N LEU A 39 -2.11 -8.98 6.27
CA LEU A 39 -2.33 -8.34 4.97
C LEU A 39 -3.29 -7.15 5.09
N ASP A 40 -4.39 -7.31 5.82
CA ASP A 40 -5.34 -6.22 6.10
C ASP A 40 -4.64 -5.07 6.84
N ALA A 41 -3.82 -5.39 7.84
CA ALA A 41 -3.03 -4.38 8.55
C ALA A 41 -1.97 -3.72 7.66
N ALA A 42 -1.38 -4.46 6.71
CA ALA A 42 -0.41 -3.91 5.76
C ALA A 42 -1.05 -2.97 4.73
N VAL A 43 -2.20 -3.35 4.16
CA VAL A 43 -2.90 -2.47 3.21
C VAL A 43 -3.43 -1.22 3.91
N ALA A 44 -3.90 -1.34 5.16
CA ALA A 44 -4.31 -0.19 5.97
C ALA A 44 -3.14 0.78 6.25
N ARG A 45 -1.94 0.26 6.56
CA ARG A 45 -0.73 1.07 6.73
C ARG A 45 -0.34 1.81 5.45
N LEU A 46 -0.40 1.13 4.30
CA LEU A 46 -0.14 1.76 3.01
C LEU A 46 -1.15 2.85 2.66
N TYR A 47 -2.43 2.60 2.92
CA TYR A 47 -3.48 3.57 2.70
C TYR A 47 -3.32 4.80 3.61
N ALA A 48 -2.97 4.60 4.88
CA ALA A 48 -2.70 5.69 5.81
C ALA A 48 -1.47 6.52 5.38
N ASP A 49 -0.42 5.87 4.88
CA ASP A 49 0.77 6.55 4.37
C ASP A 49 0.48 7.36 3.09
N LEU A 50 -0.37 6.81 2.19
CA LEU A 50 -0.88 7.52 1.02
C LEU A 50 -1.68 8.77 1.42
N LEU A 51 -2.62 8.65 2.36
CA LEU A 51 -3.38 9.81 2.85
C LEU A 51 -2.46 10.84 3.53
N ALA A 52 -1.47 10.40 4.28
CA ALA A 52 -0.50 11.32 4.89
C ALA A 52 0.33 12.07 3.83
N HIS A 53 0.67 11.40 2.72
CA HIS A 53 1.36 12.02 1.59
C HIS A 53 0.50 13.11 0.94
N THR A 54 -0.78 12.82 0.67
CA THR A 54 -1.68 13.76 0.00
C THR A 54 -2.25 14.85 0.90
N GLY A 55 -2.03 14.76 2.22
CA GLY A 55 -2.60 15.70 3.19
C GLY A 55 -4.04 15.37 3.60
N GLY A 56 -4.49 14.14 3.38
CA GLY A 56 -5.75 13.60 3.88
C GLY A 56 -6.84 13.42 2.83
N GLU A 57 -6.65 13.94 1.62
CA GLU A 57 -7.62 13.84 0.54
C GLU A 57 -6.99 13.23 -0.72
N LEU A 58 -7.73 12.38 -1.41
CA LEU A 58 -7.32 11.81 -2.69
C LEU A 58 -7.97 12.63 -3.82
N GLY A 59 -7.19 12.93 -4.85
CA GLY A 59 -7.68 13.67 -6.02
C GLY A 59 -8.41 12.82 -7.05
N ASP A 60 -8.36 11.50 -6.91
CA ASP A 60 -8.97 10.51 -7.80
C ASP A 60 -9.27 9.21 -7.05
N ASP A 61 -10.02 8.30 -7.68
CA ASP A 61 -10.33 6.98 -7.15
C ASP A 61 -9.05 6.12 -7.04
N ALA A 62 -8.78 5.63 -5.82
CA ALA A 62 -7.60 4.82 -5.53
C ALA A 62 -8.00 3.41 -5.09
N LEU A 63 -7.37 2.40 -5.71
CA LEU A 63 -7.45 1.00 -5.28
C LEU A 63 -6.06 0.47 -4.97
N LEU A 64 -5.93 -0.23 -3.84
CA LEU A 64 -4.75 -0.99 -3.44
C LEU A 64 -5.16 -2.44 -3.15
N LEU A 65 -4.49 -3.39 -3.78
CA LEU A 65 -4.66 -4.81 -3.53
C LEU A 65 -3.31 -5.47 -3.23
N LEU A 66 -3.19 -6.03 -2.03
CA LEU A 66 -2.08 -6.89 -1.64
C LEU A 66 -2.42 -8.34 -1.95
N VAL A 67 -1.48 -9.02 -2.60
CA VAL A 67 -1.59 -10.45 -2.92
C VAL A 67 -0.33 -11.11 -2.39
N THR A 68 -0.50 -12.09 -1.51
CA THR A 68 0.59 -12.97 -1.06
C THR A 68 0.42 -14.34 -1.67
N ARG A 69 1.53 -15.07 -1.83
CA ARG A 69 1.50 -16.51 -2.04
C ARG A 69 1.92 -17.15 -0.73
N PRO A 70 1.03 -17.92 -0.06
CA PRO A 70 1.44 -18.71 1.07
C PRO A 70 2.59 -19.62 0.63
N THR A 71 3.67 -19.69 1.41
CA THR A 71 4.57 -20.85 1.29
C THR A 71 3.73 -22.08 1.62
N PRO A 72 3.82 -23.17 0.82
CA PRO A 72 3.21 -24.43 1.22
C PRO A 72 3.66 -24.72 2.64
N ASP A 73 2.70 -25.01 3.52
CA ASP A 73 3.04 -25.54 4.83
C ASP A 73 4.01 -26.70 4.57
N ALA A 74 5.19 -26.69 5.18
CA ALA A 74 6.11 -27.81 5.07
C ALA A 74 5.35 -28.99 5.67
N ALA A 75 4.75 -29.82 4.80
CA ALA A 75 3.81 -30.85 5.17
C ALA A 75 4.38 -31.65 6.35
N GLY A 76 3.79 -31.44 7.52
CA GLY A 76 3.98 -32.26 8.71
C GLY A 76 3.06 -33.47 8.66
#